data_AF-A0A6J4L659-F1
#
_entry.id   AF-A0A6J4L659-F1
#
_cell.length_a   1.000
_cell.length_b   1.000
_cell.length_c   1.000
_cell.angle_alpha   90.00
_cell.angle_beta   90.00
_cell.angle_gamma   90.00
#
_symmetry.space_group_name_H-M   'P 1'
#
loop_
_entity.id
_entity.type
_entity.pdbx_description
1 polymer ?
#
loop_
_entity_poly.entity_id
_entity_poly.type
_entity_poly.pdbx_seq_one_letter_code
_entity_poly.pdbx_strand_id
1 'polypeptide(L)'
;MSVPAQVTVVPRKRRTAELALLAFALGLGLAAFAVVDLNVLGGVSPRLPLVAAVCAGLVLAAHLAVRWRLPYADPVLLPCVVLLNGLGLTMIHRIDLINSPALNGARQQLIWTVIGVVAFVAVVVLLRDHRPLQGYTYTLGLAGVVLLLLPLLPGLGVEKFGARIWIQIGSYSFQPAEAAKVLLAIAFGSYLVEKRDVLALAGWRVLGLDLPRARDLGPILLMWLVSLAVLVRQRDLGTSLLFFGLFVMMLYVATERAGWPVL
;
A
#
# COMPACT_ATOMS: atom_id res chain seq x y z
N MET A 1 -5.23 -46.70 -17.68
CA MET A 1 -5.22 -45.22 -17.67
C MET A 1 -4.22 -44.79 -16.59
N SER A 2 -3.05 -44.28 -16.98
CA SER A 2 -2.04 -43.81 -16.03
C SER A 2 -2.48 -42.46 -15.45
N VAL A 3 -2.55 -42.38 -14.12
CA VAL A 3 -2.80 -41.12 -13.41
C VAL A 3 -1.65 -40.15 -13.77
N PRO A 4 -1.91 -38.94 -14.29
CA PRO A 4 -0.85 -38.00 -14.60
C PRO A 4 -0.08 -37.68 -13.31
N ALA A 5 1.26 -37.79 -13.38
CA ALA A 5 2.13 -37.52 -12.25
C ALA A 5 1.86 -36.10 -11.73
N GLN A 6 1.51 -35.99 -10.44
CA GLN A 6 1.32 -34.70 -9.81
C GLN A 6 2.64 -33.92 -9.85
N VAL A 7 2.67 -32.82 -10.60
CA VAL A 7 3.81 -31.90 -10.64
C VAL A 7 3.93 -31.26 -9.26
N THR A 8 4.86 -31.76 -8.45
CA THR A 8 5.17 -31.17 -7.14
C THR A 8 6.05 -29.94 -7.37
N VAL A 9 5.43 -28.75 -7.34
CA VAL A 9 6.18 -27.49 -7.38
C VAL A 9 6.90 -27.33 -6.04
N VAL A 10 8.21 -27.59 -6.00
CA VAL A 10 9.04 -27.33 -4.81
C VAL A 10 9.43 -25.85 -4.82
N PRO A 11 8.90 -25.01 -3.91
CA PRO A 11 9.22 -23.59 -3.89
C PRO A 11 10.68 -23.40 -3.47
N ARG A 12 11.50 -22.86 -4.37
CA ARG A 12 12.93 -22.62 -4.11
C ARG A 12 13.13 -21.33 -3.32
N LYS A 13 13.95 -21.39 -2.28
CA LYS A 13 14.40 -20.20 -1.54
C LYS A 13 15.36 -19.40 -2.43
N ARG A 14 14.96 -18.21 -2.86
CA ARG A 14 15.74 -17.33 -3.76
C ARG A 14 16.34 -16.11 -3.06
N ARG A 15 16.69 -16.21 -1.77
CA ARG A 15 17.17 -15.06 -0.97
C ARG A 15 18.51 -14.50 -1.41
N THR A 16 19.40 -15.32 -1.97
CA THR A 16 20.66 -14.82 -2.55
C THR A 16 20.41 -13.98 -3.79
N ALA A 17 19.45 -14.37 -4.63
CA ALA A 17 19.04 -13.58 -5.79
C ALA A 17 18.37 -12.26 -5.36
N GLU A 18 17.50 -12.30 -4.34
CA GLU A 18 16.95 -11.08 -3.73
C GLU A 18 18.06 -10.15 -3.23
N LEU A 19 19.04 -10.67 -2.48
CA LEU A 19 20.14 -9.84 -1.96
C LEU A 19 20.95 -9.18 -3.09
N ALA A 20 21.24 -9.92 -4.17
CA ALA A 20 21.91 -9.37 -5.35
C ALA A 20 21.08 -8.26 -6.02
N LEU A 21 19.78 -8.47 -6.18
CA LEU A 21 18.85 -7.48 -6.72
C LEU A 21 18.72 -6.25 -5.81
N LEU A 22 18.73 -6.44 -4.49
CA LEU A 22 18.72 -5.35 -3.51
C LEU A 22 20.00 -4.52 -3.58
N ALA A 23 21.17 -5.17 -3.67
CA ALA A 23 22.44 -4.49 -3.83
C ALA A 23 22.48 -3.67 -5.12
N PHE A 24 21.96 -4.24 -6.21
CA PHE A 24 21.82 -3.55 -7.50
C PHE A 24 20.87 -2.35 -7.40
N ALA A 25 19.67 -2.54 -6.83
CA ALA A 25 18.68 -1.47 -6.66
C ALA A 25 19.19 -0.32 -5.78
N LEU A 26 19.85 -0.66 -4.67
CA LEU A 26 20.48 0.32 -3.78
C LEU A 26 21.62 1.07 -4.51
N GLY A 27 22.47 0.35 -5.24
CA GLY A 27 23.53 0.94 -6.04
C GLY A 27 23.01 1.94 -7.07
N LEU A 28 21.94 1.60 -7.79
CA LEU A 28 21.30 2.52 -8.73
C LEU A 28 20.72 3.76 -8.05
N GLY A 29 20.03 3.60 -6.91
CA GLY A 29 19.48 4.72 -6.15
C GLY A 29 20.56 5.70 -5.68
N LEU A 30 21.67 5.17 -5.13
CA LEU A 30 22.80 5.97 -4.65
C LEU A 30 23.59 6.62 -5.78
N ALA A 31 23.78 5.90 -6.90
CA ALA A 31 24.40 6.47 -8.10
C ALA A 31 23.56 7.63 -8.64
N ALA A 32 22.24 7.47 -8.73
CA ALA A 32 21.34 8.53 -9.16
C ALA A 32 21.41 9.75 -8.22
N PHE A 33 21.47 9.53 -6.90
CA PHE A 33 21.63 10.61 -5.92
C PHE A 33 22.96 11.36 -6.12
N ALA A 34 24.07 10.63 -6.26
CA ALA A 34 25.39 11.21 -6.50
C ALA A 34 25.45 11.98 -7.83
N VAL A 35 24.79 11.49 -8.87
CA VAL A 35 24.66 12.19 -10.16
C VAL A 35 23.91 13.51 -9.99
N VAL A 36 22.84 13.56 -9.19
CA VAL A 36 22.13 14.82 -8.89
C VAL A 36 23.06 15.81 -8.17
N ASP A 37 23.78 15.35 -7.14
CA ASP A 37 24.73 16.19 -6.41
C ASP A 37 25.81 16.77 -7.33
N LEU A 38 26.43 15.92 -8.17
CA LEU A 38 27.47 16.35 -9.12
C LEU A 38 26.93 17.38 -10.12
N ASN A 39 25.70 17.22 -10.61
CA ASN A 39 25.11 18.12 -11.61
C ASN A 39 24.62 19.45 -11.02
N VAL A 40 24.10 19.45 -9.79
CA VAL A 40 23.48 20.64 -9.19
C VAL A 40 24.46 21.40 -8.28
N LEU A 41 25.31 20.68 -7.53
CA LEU A 41 26.23 21.25 -6.55
C LEU A 41 27.68 21.30 -7.05
N GLY A 42 28.00 20.69 -8.20
CA GLY A 42 29.36 20.61 -8.75
C GLY A 42 30.29 19.65 -7.99
N GLY A 43 29.75 18.86 -7.07
CA GLY A 43 30.50 17.95 -6.20
C GLY A 43 29.58 17.04 -5.42
N VAL A 44 30.14 15.98 -4.81
CA VAL A 44 29.36 15.04 -4.00
C VAL A 44 29.04 15.67 -2.64
N SER A 45 27.77 15.61 -2.23
CA SER A 45 27.37 16.15 -0.93
C SER A 45 28.03 15.38 0.22
N PRO A 46 28.49 16.06 1.28
CA PRO A 46 28.93 15.41 2.52
C PRO A 46 27.86 14.53 3.19
N ARG A 47 26.59 14.67 2.78
CA ARG A 47 25.46 13.87 3.28
C ARG A 47 25.32 12.53 2.59
N LEU A 48 25.92 12.33 1.40
CA LEU A 48 25.79 11.08 0.64
C LEU A 48 26.18 9.85 1.47
N PRO A 49 27.30 9.83 2.23
CA PRO A 49 27.66 8.66 3.04
C PRO A 49 26.62 8.33 4.11
N LEU A 50 26.01 9.35 4.74
CA LEU A 50 24.97 9.16 5.73
C LEU A 50 23.70 8.57 5.10
N VAL A 51 23.26 9.12 3.96
CA VAL A 51 22.10 8.62 3.21
C VAL A 51 22.35 7.17 2.76
N ALA A 52 23.54 6.88 2.24
CA ALA A 52 23.95 5.54 1.85
C ALA A 52 23.91 4.55 3.03
N ALA A 53 24.47 4.93 4.19
CA ALA A 53 24.48 4.10 5.39
C ALA A 53 23.05 3.82 5.90
N VAL A 54 22.18 4.83 5.95
CA VAL A 54 20.78 4.68 6.37
C VAL A 54 20.04 3.77 5.39
N CYS A 55 20.09 4.04 4.08
CA CYS A 55 19.42 3.23 3.08
C CYS A 55 19.93 1.78 3.07
N ALA A 56 21.24 1.56 3.17
CA ALA A 56 21.83 0.23 3.27
C ALA A 56 21.35 -0.51 4.54
N GLY A 57 21.34 0.17 5.69
CA GLY A 57 20.86 -0.39 6.95
C GLY A 57 19.38 -0.81 6.88
N LEU A 58 18.53 0.03 6.29
CA LEU A 58 17.11 -0.26 6.08
C LEU A 58 16.89 -1.45 5.13
N VAL A 59 17.61 -1.49 4.01
CA VAL A 59 17.56 -2.59 3.04
C VAL A 59 18.01 -3.92 3.68
N LEU A 60 19.10 -3.89 4.45
CA LEU A 60 19.57 -5.07 5.18
C LEU A 60 18.56 -5.52 6.23
N ALA A 61 18.00 -4.61 7.02
CA ALA A 61 16.98 -4.95 8.01
C ALA A 61 15.74 -5.60 7.36
N ALA A 62 15.24 -5.03 6.26
CA ALA A 62 14.13 -5.60 5.50
C ALA A 62 14.47 -6.98 4.93
N HIS A 63 15.67 -7.14 4.33
CA HIS A 63 16.13 -8.42 3.80
C HIS A 63 16.23 -9.49 4.89
N LEU A 64 16.80 -9.16 6.05
CA LEU A 64 16.93 -10.08 7.18
C LEU A 64 15.56 -10.49 7.73
N ALA A 65 14.61 -9.55 7.83
CA ALA A 65 13.24 -9.85 8.25
C ALA A 65 12.55 -10.84 7.29
N VAL A 66 12.62 -10.59 5.97
CA VAL A 66 12.07 -11.48 4.94
C VAL A 66 12.79 -12.82 4.94
N ARG A 67 14.12 -12.84 5.02
CA ARG A 67 14.92 -14.07 5.04
C ARG A 67 14.59 -14.95 6.26
N TRP A 68 14.33 -14.33 7.42
CA TRP A 68 13.97 -15.03 8.64
C TRP A 68 12.53 -15.53 8.63
N ARG A 69 11.56 -14.67 8.31
CA ARG A 69 10.13 -14.97 8.48
C ARG A 69 9.41 -15.41 7.21
N LEU A 70 9.90 -15.02 6.03
CA LEU A 70 9.25 -15.25 4.75
C LEU A 70 10.20 -15.93 3.74
N PRO A 71 10.78 -17.11 4.05
CA PRO A 71 11.81 -17.74 3.22
C PRO A 71 11.35 -18.08 1.80
N TYR A 72 10.03 -18.15 1.55
CA TYR A 72 9.42 -18.49 0.26
C TYR A 72 8.72 -17.30 -0.44
N ALA A 73 8.83 -16.07 0.07
CA ALA A 73 8.32 -14.87 -0.61
C ALA A 73 8.94 -14.65 -2.00
N ASP A 74 8.29 -13.84 -2.84
CA ASP A 74 8.88 -13.45 -4.12
C ASP A 74 10.18 -12.65 -3.91
N PRO A 75 11.32 -13.02 -4.55
CA PRO A 75 12.59 -12.31 -4.39
C PRO A 75 12.69 -10.97 -5.14
N VAL A 76 11.72 -10.61 -5.97
CA VAL A 76 11.74 -9.44 -6.86
C VAL A 76 10.99 -8.23 -6.26
N LEU A 77 9.93 -8.48 -5.49
CA LEU A 77 9.07 -7.41 -4.95
C LEU A 77 9.83 -6.40 -4.08
N LEU A 78 10.62 -6.87 -3.11
CA LEU A 78 11.38 -5.98 -2.22
C LEU A 78 12.42 -5.15 -3.00
N PRO A 79 13.25 -5.73 -3.89
CA PRO A 79 14.11 -4.94 -4.78
C PRO A 79 13.39 -3.88 -5.61
N CYS A 80 12.23 -4.19 -6.18
CA CYS A 80 11.45 -3.22 -6.95
C CYS A 80 11.02 -2.03 -6.08
N VAL A 81 10.55 -2.29 -4.86
CA VAL A 81 10.17 -1.24 -3.90
C VAL A 81 11.38 -0.39 -3.51
N VAL A 82 12.54 -1.01 -3.25
CA VAL A 82 13.78 -0.30 -2.93
C VAL A 82 14.24 0.59 -4.08
N LEU A 83 14.17 0.08 -5.33
CA LEU A 83 14.53 0.85 -6.52
C LEU A 83 13.62 2.06 -6.69
N LEU A 84 12.29 1.86 -6.63
CA LEU A 84 11.32 2.94 -6.78
C LEU A 84 11.44 3.99 -5.66
N ASN A 85 11.64 3.56 -4.40
CA ASN A 85 11.86 4.47 -3.29
C ASN A 85 13.16 5.26 -3.43
N GLY A 86 14.25 4.61 -3.85
CA GLY A 86 15.54 5.25 -4.09
C GLY A 86 15.49 6.29 -5.22
N LEU A 87 14.87 5.94 -6.35
CA LEU A 87 14.65 6.88 -7.45
C LEU A 87 13.74 8.06 -7.02
N GLY A 88 12.67 7.78 -6.28
CA GLY A 88 11.78 8.80 -5.74
C GLY A 88 12.50 9.76 -4.79
N LEU A 89 13.32 9.24 -3.87
CA LEU A 89 14.13 10.03 -2.95
C LEU A 89 15.10 10.95 -3.72
N THR A 90 15.77 10.42 -4.74
CA THR A 90 16.67 11.21 -5.60
C THR A 90 15.93 12.32 -6.35
N MET A 91 14.73 12.06 -6.86
CA MET A 91 13.94 13.08 -7.54
C MET A 91 13.49 14.18 -6.59
N ILE A 92 13.06 13.83 -5.38
CA ILE A 92 12.69 14.81 -4.35
C ILE A 92 13.92 15.62 -3.95
N HIS A 93 15.09 14.98 -3.75
CA HIS A 93 16.34 15.68 -3.46
C HIS A 93 16.72 16.69 -4.55
N ARG A 94 16.59 16.29 -5.82
CA ARG A 94 16.80 17.20 -6.95
C ARG A 94 15.86 18.41 -6.89
N ILE A 95 14.57 18.18 -6.61
CA ILE A 95 13.56 19.24 -6.50
C ILE A 95 13.88 20.16 -5.31
N ASP A 96 14.27 19.61 -4.17
CA ASP A 96 14.62 20.39 -2.98
C ASP A 96 15.75 21.39 -3.24
N LEU A 97 16.78 20.96 -4.00
CA LEU A 97 17.96 21.77 -4.32
C LEU A 97 17.68 22.92 -5.29
N ILE A 98 16.76 22.75 -6.24
CA ILE A 98 16.45 23.78 -7.25
C ILE A 98 15.42 24.80 -6.76
N ASN A 99 14.74 24.54 -5.64
CA ASN A 99 13.79 25.47 -5.04
C ASN A 99 14.52 26.53 -4.19
N SER A 100 13.99 27.76 -4.21
CA SER A 100 14.50 28.88 -3.41
C SER A 100 13.36 29.48 -2.57
N PRO A 101 13.39 29.35 -1.23
CA PRO A 101 14.41 28.67 -0.42
C PRO A 101 14.40 27.15 -0.60
N ALA A 102 15.54 26.50 -0.27
CA ALA A 102 15.67 25.05 -0.34
C ALA A 102 14.63 24.35 0.54
N LEU A 103 14.00 23.32 -0.02
CA LEU A 103 13.01 22.51 0.68
C LEU A 103 13.69 21.39 1.48
N ASN A 104 12.92 20.71 2.34
CA ASN A 104 13.38 19.59 3.17
C ASN A 104 12.63 18.28 2.86
N GLY A 105 12.08 18.15 1.64
CA GLY A 105 11.29 17.01 1.22
C GLY A 105 12.06 15.69 1.26
N ALA A 106 13.32 15.66 0.84
CA ALA A 106 14.15 14.46 0.80
C ALA A 106 14.44 13.93 2.21
N ARG A 107 14.66 14.83 3.17
CA ARG A 107 14.81 14.47 4.58
C ARG A 107 13.51 13.89 5.13
N GLN A 108 12.37 14.52 4.83
CA GLN A 108 11.06 14.00 5.24
C GLN A 108 10.78 12.63 4.62
N GLN A 109 11.08 12.45 3.33
CA GLN A 109 10.94 11.18 2.63
C GLN A 109 11.80 10.09 3.27
N LEU A 110 13.05 10.38 3.64
CA LEU A 110 13.91 9.41 4.31
C LEU A 110 13.34 8.99 5.68
N ILE A 111 12.79 9.93 6.46
CA ILE A 111 12.10 9.63 7.73
C ILE A 111 10.88 8.72 7.48
N TRP A 112 10.06 9.02 6.47
CA TRP A 112 8.92 8.18 6.11
C TRP A 112 9.33 6.80 5.60
N THR A 113 10.45 6.69 4.87
CA THR A 113 11.02 5.40 4.48
C THR A 113 11.45 4.59 5.70
N VAL A 114 12.09 5.22 6.70
CA VAL A 114 12.43 4.55 7.98
C VAL A 114 11.17 4.03 8.66
N ILE A 115 10.15 4.88 8.85
CA ILE A 115 8.88 4.50 9.47
C ILE A 115 8.20 3.36 8.69
N GLY A 116 8.20 3.44 7.35
CA GLY A 116 7.61 2.44 6.47
C GLY A 116 8.32 1.09 6.56
N VAL A 117 9.65 1.07 6.61
CA VAL A 117 10.43 -0.17 6.79
C VAL A 117 10.21 -0.76 8.19
N VAL A 118 10.15 0.07 9.23
CA VAL A 118 9.82 -0.40 10.59
C VAL A 118 8.42 -1.02 10.62
N ALA A 119 7.42 -0.37 10.02
CA ALA A 119 6.06 -0.90 9.91
C ALA A 119 6.02 -2.22 9.11
N PHE A 120 6.75 -2.29 7.99
CA PHE A 120 6.89 -3.52 7.20
C PHE A 120 7.49 -4.66 8.03
N VAL A 121 8.61 -4.43 8.72
CA VAL A 121 9.24 -5.43 9.58
C VAL A 121 8.30 -5.85 10.70
N ALA A 122 7.58 -4.90 11.32
CA ALA A 122 6.59 -5.21 12.36
C ALA A 122 5.49 -6.13 11.83
N VAL A 123 4.93 -5.85 10.65
CA VAL A 123 3.93 -6.72 10.01
C VAL A 123 4.50 -8.11 9.74
N VAL A 124 5.69 -8.21 9.14
CA VAL A 124 6.34 -9.49 8.83
C VAL A 124 6.62 -10.32 10.09
N VAL A 125 6.94 -9.67 11.21
CA VAL A 125 7.29 -10.34 12.48
C VAL A 125 6.05 -10.70 13.30
N LEU A 126 5.04 -9.83 13.36
CA LEU A 126 3.87 -9.97 14.22
C LEU A 126 2.74 -10.75 13.53
N LEU A 127 2.51 -10.52 12.25
CA LEU A 127 1.40 -11.09 11.49
C LEU A 127 1.85 -12.35 10.74
N ARG A 128 2.00 -13.46 11.48
CA ARG A 128 2.43 -14.75 10.90
C ARG A 128 1.36 -15.42 10.05
N ASP A 129 0.11 -15.30 10.48
CA ASP A 129 -1.05 -15.82 9.76
C ASP A 129 -2.06 -14.68 9.61
N HIS A 130 -2.50 -14.46 8.38
CA HIS A 130 -3.50 -13.43 8.05
C HIS A 130 -4.93 -13.95 8.18
N ARG A 131 -5.14 -15.27 8.26
CA ARG A 131 -6.47 -15.88 8.38
C ARG A 131 -7.29 -15.38 9.57
N PRO A 132 -6.71 -15.15 10.77
CA PRO A 132 -7.47 -14.58 11.89
C PRO A 132 -8.09 -13.21 11.61
N LEU A 133 -7.54 -12.44 10.65
CA LEU A 133 -8.11 -11.14 10.27
C LEU A 133 -9.53 -11.27 9.71
N GLN A 134 -9.89 -12.43 9.15
CA GLN A 134 -11.24 -12.70 8.64
C GLN A 134 -12.30 -12.62 9.74
N GLY A 135 -11.96 -13.00 10.98
CA GLY A 135 -12.85 -12.86 12.13
C GLY A 135 -13.11 -11.42 12.57
N TYR A 136 -12.32 -10.46 12.07
CA TYR A 136 -12.42 -9.04 12.42
C TYR A 136 -12.96 -8.19 11.27
N THR A 137 -13.64 -8.80 10.29
CA THR A 137 -14.17 -8.12 9.09
C THR A 137 -14.87 -6.80 9.40
N TYR A 138 -15.88 -6.83 10.29
CA TYR A 138 -16.64 -5.63 10.64
C TYR A 138 -15.85 -4.65 11.51
N THR A 139 -14.96 -5.15 12.38
CA THR A 139 -14.10 -4.32 13.24
C THR A 139 -13.09 -3.54 12.42
N LEU A 140 -12.43 -4.19 11.45
CA LEU A 140 -11.49 -3.57 10.52
C LEU A 140 -12.22 -2.62 9.56
N GLY A 141 -13.42 -3.00 9.12
CA GLY A 141 -14.28 -2.15 8.31
C GLY A 141 -14.67 -0.86 9.02
N LEU A 142 -15.18 -0.98 10.24
CA LEU A 142 -15.51 0.16 11.10
C LEU A 142 -14.28 1.00 11.41
N ALA A 143 -13.14 0.39 11.76
CA ALA A 143 -11.90 1.10 12.00
C ALA A 143 -11.44 1.89 10.75
N GLY A 144 -11.58 1.32 9.56
CA GLY A 144 -11.31 2.00 8.29
C GLY A 144 -12.21 3.21 8.07
N VAL A 145 -13.53 3.06 8.28
CA VAL A 145 -14.49 4.18 8.18
C VAL A 145 -14.18 5.26 9.24
N VAL A 146 -13.86 4.87 10.47
CA VAL A 146 -13.49 5.81 11.53
C VAL A 146 -12.23 6.58 11.14
N LEU A 147 -11.20 5.91 10.61
CA LEU A 147 -10.00 6.57 10.09
C LEU A 147 -10.34 7.59 9.00
N LEU A 148 -11.23 7.24 8.07
CA LEU A 148 -11.71 8.18 7.05
C LEU A 148 -12.44 9.36 7.67
N LEU A 149 -13.16 9.21 8.78
CA LEU A 149 -13.86 10.32 9.43
C LEU A 149 -12.93 11.26 10.21
N LEU A 150 -11.74 10.81 10.63
CA LEU A 150 -10.86 11.60 11.49
C LEU A 150 -10.51 13.00 10.94
N PRO A 151 -10.17 13.20 9.65
CA PRO A 151 -9.93 14.53 9.11
C PRO A 151 -11.15 15.46 9.16
N LEU A 152 -12.38 14.94 9.22
CA LEU A 152 -13.58 15.77 9.31
C LEU A 152 -13.85 16.27 10.73
N LEU A 153 -13.22 15.68 11.75
CA LEU A 153 -13.39 16.10 13.13
C LEU A 153 -12.84 17.52 13.35
N PRO A 154 -13.60 18.39 14.03
CA PRO A 154 -13.15 19.74 14.32
C PRO A 154 -11.90 19.70 15.22
N GLY A 155 -10.89 20.48 14.85
CA GLY A 155 -9.62 20.57 15.60
C GLY A 155 -8.53 19.57 15.19
N LEU A 156 -8.85 18.51 14.44
CA LEU A 156 -7.84 17.53 13.97
C LEU A 156 -7.45 17.72 12.50
N GLY A 157 -8.45 17.91 11.63
CA GLY A 157 -8.23 18.03 10.19
C GLY A 157 -7.70 19.41 9.79
N VAL A 158 -6.75 19.40 8.85
CA VAL A 158 -6.23 20.62 8.22
C VAL A 158 -6.75 20.72 6.79
N GLU A 159 -7.29 21.88 6.45
CA GLU A 159 -7.75 22.17 5.09
C GLU A 159 -6.58 22.68 4.25
N LYS A 160 -6.26 21.96 3.17
CA LYS A 160 -5.22 22.32 2.20
C LYS A 160 -5.83 22.26 0.81
N PHE A 161 -5.65 23.33 0.02
CA PHE A 161 -6.19 23.42 -1.34
C PHE A 161 -7.71 23.14 -1.43
N GLY A 162 -8.47 23.55 -0.41
CA GLY A 162 -9.92 23.32 -0.34
C GLY A 162 -10.32 21.88 0.01
N ALA A 163 -9.40 20.99 0.34
CA ALA A 163 -9.69 19.63 0.77
C ALA A 163 -9.25 19.39 2.22
N ARG A 164 -10.07 18.66 2.99
CA ARG A 164 -9.79 18.35 4.40
C ARG A 164 -9.50 16.87 4.59
N ILE A 165 -8.29 16.50 4.17
CA ILE A 165 -7.86 15.10 4.04
C ILE A 165 -6.75 14.75 5.05
N TRP A 166 -5.99 15.76 5.49
CA TRP A 166 -4.77 15.58 6.27
C TRP A 166 -5.00 15.85 7.75
N ILE A 167 -4.31 15.07 8.58
CA ILE A 167 -4.11 15.39 10.00
C ILE A 167 -2.67 15.85 10.16
N GLN A 168 -2.47 16.95 10.87
CA GLN A 168 -1.14 17.51 11.12
C GLN A 168 -0.78 17.39 12.59
N ILE A 169 0.35 16.75 12.88
CA ILE A 169 0.93 16.62 14.22
C ILE A 169 2.31 17.28 14.17
N GLY A 170 2.40 18.51 14.66
CA GLY A 170 3.60 19.34 14.56
C GLY A 170 3.98 19.63 13.09
N SER A 171 5.19 19.25 12.70
CA SER A 171 5.70 19.41 11.32
C SER A 171 5.36 18.25 10.39
N TYR A 172 4.72 17.19 10.89
CA TYR A 172 4.40 16.00 10.10
C TYR A 172 2.91 15.97 9.77
N SER A 173 2.60 15.51 8.56
CA SER A 173 1.23 15.30 8.09
C SER A 173 1.01 13.83 7.76
N PHE A 174 -0.10 13.30 8.21
CA PHE A 174 -0.55 11.94 7.93
C PHE A 174 -1.89 11.98 7.22
N GLN A 175 -2.07 11.11 6.22
CA GLN A 175 -3.32 10.94 5.49
C GLN A 175 -4.01 9.67 5.97
N PRO A 176 -5.05 9.76 6.83
CA PRO A 176 -5.74 8.60 7.37
C PRO A 176 -6.34 7.68 6.30
N ALA A 177 -6.69 8.25 5.14
CA ALA A 177 -7.25 7.49 4.02
C ALA A 177 -6.29 6.41 3.49
N GLU A 178 -4.97 6.58 3.62
CA GLU A 178 -4.00 5.56 3.22
C GLU A 178 -4.09 4.31 4.11
N ALA A 179 -4.16 4.50 5.43
CA ALA A 179 -4.37 3.39 6.36
C ALA A 179 -5.77 2.79 6.23
N ALA A 180 -6.80 3.63 6.03
CA ALA A 180 -8.15 3.16 5.81
C ALA A 180 -8.28 2.26 4.58
N LYS A 181 -7.56 2.54 3.48
CA LYS A 181 -7.53 1.68 2.28
C LYS A 181 -7.12 0.26 2.62
N VAL A 182 -6.07 0.10 3.44
CA VAL A 182 -5.58 -1.22 3.84
C VAL A 182 -6.62 -1.95 4.70
N LEU A 183 -7.20 -1.28 5.71
CA LEU A 183 -8.21 -1.91 6.58
C LEU A 183 -9.48 -2.30 5.83
N LEU A 184 -9.97 -1.40 4.97
CA LEU A 184 -11.15 -1.65 4.15
C LEU A 184 -10.90 -2.72 3.10
N ALA A 185 -9.71 -2.78 2.49
CA ALA A 185 -9.34 -3.87 1.58
C ALA A 185 -9.40 -5.24 2.30
N ILE A 186 -8.87 -5.32 3.52
CA ILE A 186 -8.93 -6.55 4.32
C ILE A 186 -10.38 -6.89 4.69
N ALA A 187 -11.18 -5.90 5.09
CA ALA A 187 -12.58 -6.10 5.42
C ALA A 187 -13.42 -6.56 4.20
N PHE A 188 -13.27 -5.89 3.06
CA PHE A 188 -13.93 -6.27 1.81
C PHE A 188 -13.53 -7.68 1.38
N GLY A 189 -12.22 -7.98 1.35
CA GLY A 189 -11.74 -9.31 0.97
C GLY A 189 -12.26 -10.40 1.91
N SER A 190 -12.24 -10.15 3.23
CA SER A 190 -12.72 -11.12 4.22
C SER A 190 -14.22 -11.36 4.10
N TYR A 191 -15.02 -10.30 3.92
CA TYR A 191 -16.46 -10.39 3.73
C TYR A 191 -16.81 -11.20 2.47
N LEU A 192 -16.14 -10.91 1.36
CA LEU A 192 -16.38 -11.58 0.08
C LEU A 192 -16.01 -13.07 0.12
N VAL A 193 -14.94 -13.43 0.85
CA VAL A 193 -14.56 -14.83 1.06
C VAL A 193 -15.58 -15.55 1.96
N GLU A 194 -16.01 -14.94 3.07
CA GLU A 194 -16.98 -15.54 3.98
C GLU A 194 -18.34 -15.79 3.32
N LYS A 195 -18.76 -14.87 2.43
CA LYS A 195 -20.04 -14.97 1.72
C LYS A 195 -19.93 -15.54 0.32
N ARG A 196 -18.78 -16.09 -0.08
CA ARG A 196 -18.53 -16.59 -1.46
C ARG A 196 -19.64 -17.50 -1.97
N ASP A 197 -20.02 -18.50 -1.17
CA ASP A 197 -21.02 -19.50 -1.57
C ASP A 197 -22.43 -18.90 -1.69
N VAL A 198 -22.75 -17.91 -0.86
CA VAL A 198 -24.04 -17.21 -0.88
C VAL A 198 -24.08 -16.20 -2.03
N LEU A 199 -22.95 -15.56 -2.34
CA LEU A 199 -22.81 -14.64 -3.47
C LEU A 199 -22.81 -15.39 -4.82
N ALA A 200 -22.32 -16.63 -4.86
CA ALA A 200 -22.36 -17.49 -6.02
C ALA A 200 -23.78 -18.02 -6.34
N LEU A 201 -24.64 -18.13 -5.33
CA LEU A 201 -26.06 -18.46 -5.50
C LEU A 201 -26.80 -17.25 -6.08
N ALA A 202 -27.02 -17.28 -7.39
CA ALA A 202 -27.67 -16.21 -8.16
C ALA A 202 -29.04 -15.84 -7.57
N GLY A 203 -29.25 -14.55 -7.30
CA GLY A 203 -30.50 -14.01 -6.78
C GLY A 203 -31.32 -13.31 -7.87
N TRP A 204 -30.92 -12.08 -8.22
CA TRP A 204 -31.73 -11.16 -9.03
C TRP A 204 -31.00 -10.78 -10.32
N ARG A 205 -31.67 -10.89 -11.47
CA ARG A 205 -31.21 -10.32 -12.74
C ARG A 205 -31.63 -8.85 -12.83
N VAL A 206 -30.65 -7.95 -12.88
CA VAL A 206 -30.88 -6.52 -13.20
C VAL A 206 -29.95 -6.18 -14.35
N LEU A 207 -30.50 -5.63 -15.45
CA LEU A 207 -29.73 -5.20 -16.63
C LEU A 207 -28.80 -6.30 -17.22
N GLY A 208 -29.22 -7.56 -17.20
CA GLY A 208 -28.45 -8.69 -17.76
C GLY A 208 -27.32 -9.22 -16.87
N LEU A 209 -27.13 -8.65 -15.67
CA LEU A 209 -26.18 -9.11 -14.68
C LEU A 209 -26.94 -9.90 -13.58
N ASP A 210 -26.56 -11.16 -13.30
CA ASP A 210 -27.06 -11.79 -12.08
C ASP A 210 -26.27 -11.25 -10.89
N LEU A 211 -26.95 -10.42 -10.11
CA LEU A 211 -26.46 -9.90 -8.85
C LEU A 211 -26.81 -10.88 -7.73
N PRO A 212 -25.90 -11.06 -6.75
CA PRO A 212 -26.20 -11.73 -5.50
C PRO A 212 -27.41 -11.13 -4.79
N ARG A 213 -28.00 -11.88 -3.85
CA ARG A 213 -29.13 -11.39 -3.04
C ARG A 213 -28.75 -10.07 -2.35
N ALA A 214 -29.59 -9.04 -2.49
CA ALA A 214 -29.33 -7.70 -1.95
C ALA A 214 -29.07 -7.67 -0.43
N ARG A 215 -29.62 -8.63 0.30
CA ARG A 215 -29.41 -8.78 1.76
C ARG A 215 -27.96 -9.15 2.11
N ASP A 216 -27.28 -9.88 1.24
CA ASP A 216 -25.91 -10.35 1.46
C ASP A 216 -24.86 -9.40 0.86
N LEU A 217 -25.27 -8.48 -0.02
CA LEU A 217 -24.42 -7.36 -0.45
C LEU A 217 -24.62 -6.08 0.38
N GLY A 218 -25.71 -6.00 1.14
CA GLY A 218 -26.07 -4.81 1.91
C GLY A 218 -24.95 -4.26 2.80
N PRO A 219 -24.33 -5.08 3.69
CA PRO A 219 -23.28 -4.60 4.59
C PRO A 219 -22.03 -4.08 3.87
N ILE A 220 -21.57 -4.78 2.82
CA ILE A 220 -20.37 -4.38 2.09
C ILE A 220 -20.61 -3.13 1.24
N LEU A 221 -21.78 -3.04 0.60
CA LEU A 221 -22.22 -1.84 -0.14
C LEU A 221 -22.41 -0.66 0.79
N LEU A 222 -22.99 -0.85 1.98
CA LEU A 222 -23.14 0.20 2.96
C LEU A 222 -21.79 0.75 3.39
N MET A 223 -20.85 -0.13 3.75
CA MET A 223 -19.49 0.28 4.15
C MET A 223 -18.78 1.05 3.02
N TRP A 224 -18.93 0.58 1.79
CA TRP A 224 -18.37 1.23 0.61
C TRP A 224 -19.00 2.60 0.33
N LEU A 225 -20.34 2.69 0.33
CA LEU A 225 -21.07 3.95 0.12
C LEU A 225 -20.74 4.98 1.19
N VAL A 226 -20.68 4.56 2.46
CA VAL A 226 -20.26 5.44 3.57
C VAL A 226 -18.84 5.94 3.35
N SER A 227 -17.91 5.06 2.98
CA SER A 227 -16.51 5.43 2.70
C SER A 227 -16.42 6.45 1.55
N LEU A 228 -17.14 6.22 0.45
CA LEU A 228 -17.19 7.15 -0.68
C LEU A 228 -17.82 8.50 -0.30
N ALA A 229 -18.94 8.49 0.42
CA ALA A 229 -19.61 9.71 0.86
C ALA A 229 -18.68 10.58 1.73
N VAL A 230 -17.91 9.96 2.62
CA VAL A 230 -16.92 10.66 3.44
C VAL A 230 -15.81 11.28 2.58
N LEU A 231 -15.27 10.54 1.61
CA LEU A 231 -14.21 11.04 0.71
C LEU A 231 -14.70 12.18 -0.19
N VAL A 232 -15.93 12.08 -0.71
CA VAL A 232 -16.56 13.18 -1.47
C VAL A 232 -16.74 14.41 -0.57
N ARG A 233 -17.13 14.22 0.69
CA ARG A 233 -17.26 15.32 1.67
C ARG A 233 -15.91 15.98 1.99
N GLN A 234 -14.83 15.22 1.96
CA GLN A 234 -13.44 15.71 2.09
C GLN A 234 -12.92 16.44 0.85
N ARG A 235 -13.67 16.37 -0.27
CA ARG A 235 -13.28 16.84 -1.61
C ARG A 235 -12.07 16.10 -2.17
N ASP A 236 -11.93 14.80 -1.83
CA ASP A 236 -10.85 13.93 -2.32
C ASP A 236 -11.34 12.99 -3.42
N LEU A 237 -11.47 13.54 -4.63
CA LEU A 237 -11.92 12.77 -5.79
C LEU A 237 -10.92 11.67 -6.18
N GLY A 238 -9.62 11.94 -6.07
CA GLY A 238 -8.57 10.97 -6.43
C GLY A 238 -8.64 9.71 -5.56
N THR A 239 -8.68 9.88 -4.25
CA THR A 239 -8.80 8.74 -3.33
C THR A 239 -10.16 8.05 -3.48
N SER A 240 -11.24 8.80 -3.72
CA SER A 240 -12.56 8.19 -3.97
C SER A 240 -12.58 7.28 -5.19
N LEU A 241 -11.91 7.66 -6.28
CA LEU A 241 -11.81 6.85 -7.49
C LEU A 241 -10.98 5.58 -7.26
N LEU A 242 -9.89 5.67 -6.48
CA LEU A 242 -9.11 4.51 -6.09
C LEU A 242 -9.91 3.53 -5.23
N PHE A 243 -10.71 4.03 -4.28
CA PHE A 243 -11.62 3.19 -3.48
C PHE A 243 -12.73 2.55 -4.30
N PHE A 244 -13.29 3.30 -5.25
CA PHE A 244 -14.25 2.78 -6.22
C PHE A 244 -13.63 1.63 -7.01
N GLY A 245 -12.48 1.86 -7.64
CA GLY A 245 -11.77 0.84 -8.43
C GLY A 245 -11.36 -0.37 -7.61
N LEU A 246 -10.86 -0.16 -6.39
CA LEU A 246 -10.52 -1.24 -5.45
C LEU A 246 -11.73 -2.14 -5.18
N PHE A 247 -12.87 -1.55 -4.87
CA PHE A 247 -14.09 -2.29 -4.56
C PHE A 247 -14.61 -3.07 -5.78
N VAL A 248 -14.70 -2.41 -6.94
CA VAL A 248 -15.13 -3.06 -8.20
C VAL A 248 -14.21 -4.22 -8.57
N MET A 249 -12.89 -4.03 -8.47
CA MET A 249 -11.92 -5.10 -8.74
C MET A 249 -12.05 -6.26 -7.76
N MET A 250 -12.31 -6.00 -6.48
CA MET A 250 -12.54 -7.06 -5.50
C MET A 250 -13.83 -7.84 -5.77
N LEU A 251 -14.92 -7.16 -6.14
CA LEU A 251 -16.16 -7.82 -6.55
C LEU A 251 -15.95 -8.67 -7.80
N TYR A 252 -15.23 -8.14 -8.79
CA TYR A 252 -14.89 -8.87 -10.01
C TYR A 252 -14.13 -10.16 -9.69
N VAL A 253 -13.06 -10.06 -8.89
CA VAL A 253 -12.22 -11.21 -8.50
C VAL A 253 -13.02 -12.22 -7.67
N ALA A 254 -13.88 -11.76 -6.76
CA ALA A 254 -14.67 -12.64 -5.90
C ALA A 254 -15.80 -13.36 -6.64
N THR A 255 -16.38 -12.74 -7.66
CA THR A 255 -17.52 -13.30 -8.41
C THR A 255 -17.09 -14.08 -9.65
N GLU A 256 -15.86 -13.90 -10.15
CA GLU A 256 -15.32 -14.50 -11.38
C GLU A 256 -16.17 -14.19 -12.64
N ARG A 257 -17.08 -13.19 -12.56
CA ARG A 257 -18.01 -12.83 -13.65
C ARG A 257 -17.47 -11.65 -14.44
N ALA A 258 -17.19 -11.87 -15.74
CA ALA A 258 -16.65 -10.90 -16.71
C ALA A 258 -17.47 -9.60 -16.93
N GLY A 259 -18.63 -9.43 -16.29
CA GLY A 259 -19.50 -8.26 -16.48
C GLY A 259 -19.10 -7.01 -15.69
N TRP A 260 -18.24 -7.11 -14.68
CA TRP A 260 -17.87 -5.98 -13.81
C TRP A 260 -16.80 -5.02 -14.36
N PRO A 261 -15.79 -5.45 -15.15
CA PRO A 261 -14.75 -4.54 -15.68
C PRO A 261 -15.21 -3.63 -16.83
N VAL A 262 -16.46 -3.76 -17.30
CA VAL A 262 -17.00 -3.05 -18.48
C VAL A 262 -17.88 -1.85 -18.07
N LEU A 263 -18.09 -1.62 -16.76
CA LEU A 263 -18.77 -0.45 -16.19
C LEU A 263 -17.75 0.55 -15.62
#